data_AF-A0A353D7I2-F1
#
_entry.id   AF-A0A353D7I2-F1
#
_cell.length_a   1.000
_cell.length_b   1.000
_cell.length_c   1.000
_cell.angle_alpha   90.00
_cell.angle_beta   90.00
_cell.angle_gamma   90.00
#
_symmetry.space_group_name_H-M   'P 1'
#
loop_
_entity.id
_entity.type
_entity.pdbx_description
1 polymer ?
#
loop_
_entity_poly.entity_id
_entity_poly.type
_entity_poly.pdbx_seq_one_letter_code
_entity_poly.pdbx_strand_id
1 'polypeptide(L)'
;MLSPMKTLFVLLALVAGAFMPIQAGVNSRLRFMIGDPISAAMISFAVGTLGLAAYVIALRRPWPDSALFSAAPWWLWTGGLMGAFFVAASV
;
A
#
# COMPACT_ATOMS: atom_id res chain seq x y z
N MET A 1 -4.35 -24.37 21.28
CA MET A 1 -5.20 -23.22 20.89
C MET A 1 -4.31 -21.99 20.74
N LEU A 2 -4.42 -21.22 19.66
CA LEU A 2 -3.66 -19.96 19.48
C LEU A 2 -4.11 -18.94 20.53
N SER A 3 -3.21 -18.07 20.99
CA SER A 3 -3.59 -16.98 21.88
C SER A 3 -4.48 -15.97 21.13
N PRO A 4 -5.38 -15.23 21.81
CA PRO A 4 -6.28 -14.27 21.17
C PRO A 4 -5.56 -13.26 20.26
N MET A 5 -4.37 -12.79 20.68
CA MET A 5 -3.52 -11.89 19.89
C MET A 5 -3.02 -12.52 18.58
N LYS A 6 -2.63 -13.80 18.61
CA LYS A 6 -2.18 -14.52 17.41
C LYS A 6 -3.34 -14.71 16.44
N THR A 7 -4.53 -15.03 16.94
CA THR A 7 -5.74 -15.15 16.12
C THR A 7 -6.07 -13.83 15.43
N LEU A 8 -5.98 -12.70 16.14
CA LEU A 8 -6.20 -11.38 15.54
C LEU A 8 -5.22 -11.10 14.39
N PHE A 9 -3.92 -11.36 14.57
CA PHE A 9 -2.95 -11.14 13.49
C PHE A 9 -3.17 -12.06 12.29
N VAL A 10 -3.60 -13.31 12.50
CA VAL A 10 -3.97 -14.22 11.40
C VAL A 10 -5.17 -13.67 10.63
N LEU A 11 -6.21 -13.20 11.32
CA LEU A 11 -7.38 -12.61 10.66
C LEU A 11 -7.01 -11.36 9.86
N LEU A 12 -6.17 -10.48 10.43
CA LEU A 12 -5.68 -9.29 9.74
C LEU A 12 -4.85 -9.66 8.50
N ALA A 13 -3.99 -10.68 8.59
CA ALA A 13 -3.21 -11.16 7.46
C ALA A 13 -4.09 -11.75 6.35
N LEU A 14 -5.13 -12.52 6.70
CA LEU A 14 -6.10 -13.05 5.74
C LEU A 14 -6.86 -11.94 5.03
N VAL A 15 -7.33 -10.93 5.77
CA VAL A 15 -8.01 -9.76 5.21
C VAL A 15 -7.08 -8.98 4.28
N ALA A 16 -5.85 -8.69 4.72
CA ALA A 16 -4.84 -8.02 3.90
C ALA A 16 -4.54 -8.80 2.61
N GLY A 17 -4.39 -10.13 2.71
CA GLY A 17 -4.18 -11.00 1.56
C GLY A 17 -5.38 -11.02 0.60
N ALA A 18 -6.61 -11.02 1.11
CA ALA A 18 -7.83 -10.98 0.30
C ALA A 18 -8.00 -9.65 -0.45
N PHE A 19 -7.47 -8.55 0.07
CA PHE A 19 -7.49 -7.27 -0.64
C PHE A 19 -6.63 -7.25 -1.91
N MET A 20 -5.60 -8.10 -2.01
CA MET A 20 -4.73 -8.13 -3.20
C MET A 20 -5.49 -8.43 -4.51
N PRO A 21 -6.26 -9.54 -4.64
CA PRO A 21 -7.05 -9.79 -5.85
C PRO A 21 -8.18 -8.78 -6.04
N ILE A 22 -8.76 -8.25 -4.95
CA ILE A 22 -9.81 -7.21 -5.03
C ILE A 22 -9.23 -5.93 -5.64
N GLN A 23 -8.06 -5.50 -5.17
CA GLN A 23 -7.36 -4.32 -5.67
C GLN A 23 -7.01 -4.47 -7.16
N ALA A 24 -6.51 -5.63 -7.58
CA ALA A 24 -6.26 -5.91 -8.99
C ALA A 24 -7.53 -5.72 -9.84
N GLY A 25 -8.66 -6.32 -9.45
CA GLY A 25 -9.93 -6.18 -10.17
C GLY A 25 -10.47 -4.74 -10.21
N VAL A 26 -10.38 -3.99 -9.12
CA VAL A 26 -10.77 -2.57 -9.06
C VAL A 26 -9.89 -1.74 -9.99
N ASN A 27 -8.58 -1.94 -9.93
CA ASN A 27 -7.66 -1.19 -10.77
C ASN A 27 -7.80 -1.57 -12.25
N SER A 28 -8.11 -2.82 -12.60
CA SER A 28 -8.38 -3.20 -13.99
C SER A 28 -9.60 -2.49 -14.54
N ARG A 29 -10.66 -2.32 -13.73
CA ARG A 29 -11.81 -1.48 -14.12
C ARG A 29 -11.41 -0.03 -14.32
N LEU A 30 -10.56 0.52 -13.45
CA LEU A 30 -10.04 1.89 -13.61
C LEU A 30 -9.22 2.01 -14.90
N ARG A 31 -8.36 1.03 -15.20
CA ARG A 31 -7.63 0.93 -16.47
C ARG A 31 -8.58 0.92 -17.67
N PHE A 32 -9.66 0.13 -17.65
CA PHE A 32 -10.62 0.12 -18.76
C PHE A 32 -11.29 1.47 -18.98
N MET A 33 -11.58 2.22 -17.91
CA MET A 33 -12.17 3.56 -18.03
C MET A 33 -11.17 4.60 -18.53
N ILE A 34 -9.90 4.51 -18.13
CA ILE A 34 -8.86 5.48 -18.50
C ILE A 34 -8.25 5.15 -19.88
N GLY A 35 -8.20 3.87 -20.24
CA GLY A 35 -7.53 3.37 -21.46
C GLY A 35 -6.03 3.18 -21.33
N ASP A 36 -5.41 3.55 -20.19
CA ASP A 36 -3.96 3.46 -19.97
C ASP A 36 -3.62 2.81 -18.61
N PRO A 37 -2.86 1.70 -18.59
CA PRO A 37 -2.52 0.98 -17.36
C PRO A 37 -1.60 1.79 -16.43
N ILE A 38 -0.67 2.58 -16.96
CA ILE A 38 0.31 3.32 -16.15
C ILE A 38 -0.39 4.44 -15.36
N SER A 39 -1.26 5.20 -16.04
CA SER A 39 -2.07 6.25 -15.43
C SER A 39 -3.03 5.70 -14.37
N ALA A 40 -3.67 4.54 -14.64
CA ALA A 40 -4.51 3.87 -13.66
C ALA A 40 -3.73 3.42 -12.42
N ALA A 41 -2.53 2.87 -12.59
CA ALA A 41 -1.66 2.49 -11.49
C ALA A 41 -1.21 3.72 -10.67
N MET A 42 -0.82 4.81 -11.34
CA MET A 42 -0.43 6.07 -10.70
C MET A 42 -1.56 6.64 -9.83
N ILE A 43 -2.79 6.70 -10.36
CA ILE A 43 -3.97 7.19 -9.62
C ILE A 43 -4.27 6.28 -8.43
N SER A 44 -4.26 4.96 -8.63
CA SER A 44 -4.47 3.99 -7.55
C SER A 44 -3.46 4.19 -6.41
N PHE A 45 -2.18 4.35 -6.76
CA PHE A 45 -1.11 4.55 -5.78
C PHE A 45 -1.21 5.91 -5.06
N ALA A 46 -1.61 6.96 -5.77
CA ALA A 46 -1.87 8.27 -5.18
C ALA A 46 -3.02 8.22 -4.16
N VAL A 47 -4.14 7.58 -4.50
CA VAL A 47 -5.28 7.39 -3.58
C VAL A 47 -4.87 6.58 -2.36
N GLY A 48 -4.12 5.48 -2.54
CA GLY A 48 -3.60 4.67 -1.43
C GLY A 48 -2.66 5.45 -0.51
N THR A 49 -1.76 6.26 -1.07
CA THR A 49 -0.82 7.11 -0.32
C THR A 49 -1.56 8.17 0.49
N LEU A 50 -2.57 8.83 -0.11
CA LEU A 50 -3.40 9.81 0.60
C LEU A 50 -4.19 9.16 1.74
N GLY A 51 -4.75 7.97 1.52
CA GLY A 51 -5.42 7.19 2.56
C GLY A 51 -4.49 6.85 3.72
N LEU A 52 -3.26 6.42 3.43
CA LEU A 52 -2.24 6.14 4.45
C LEU A 52 -1.84 7.41 5.21
N ALA A 53 -1.63 8.53 4.52
CA ALA A 53 -1.32 9.80 5.15
C ALA A 53 -2.44 10.26 6.10
N ALA A 54 -3.70 10.18 5.65
CA ALA A 54 -4.86 10.49 6.49
C ALA A 54 -4.92 9.59 7.74
N TYR A 55 -4.61 8.30 7.61
CA TYR A 55 -4.57 7.37 8.73
C TYR A 55 -3.46 7.71 9.74
N VAL A 56 -2.25 8.04 9.27
CA VAL A 56 -1.13 8.48 10.13
C VAL A 56 -1.49 9.74 10.92
N ILE A 57 -2.12 10.72 10.26
CA ILE A 57 -2.60 11.96 10.88
C ILE A 57 -3.69 11.67 11.91
N ALA A 58 -4.67 10.83 11.57
CA ALA A 58 -5.76 10.46 12.48
C ALA A 58 -5.25 9.78 13.76
N LEU A 59 -4.21 8.96 13.64
CA LEU A 59 -3.54 8.33 14.79
C LEU A 59 -2.58 9.26 15.54
N ARG A 60 -2.41 10.51 15.09
CA ARG A 60 -1.48 11.50 15.66
C ARG A 60 -0.07 10.94 15.83
N ARG A 61 0.38 10.11 14.88
CA ARG A 61 1.72 9.53 14.95
C ARG A 61 2.76 10.64 14.72
N PRO A 62 3.80 10.74 15.56
CA PRO A 62 4.87 11.69 15.34
C PRO A 62 5.58 11.37 14.01
N TRP A 63 6.00 12.41 13.32
CA TRP A 63 6.85 12.23 12.15
C TRP A 63 8.21 11.66 12.58
N PRO A 64 8.85 10.79 11.76
CA PRO A 64 10.18 10.29 12.07
C PRO A 64 11.21 11.44 12.20
N ASP A 65 12.23 11.22 13.04
CA ASP A 65 13.39 12.12 13.13
C ASP A 65 14.05 12.28 11.75
N SER A 66 14.42 13.51 11.39
CA SER A 66 15.09 13.80 10.13
C SER A 66 16.42 13.05 9.99
N ALA A 67 17.09 12.73 11.10
CA ALA A 67 18.30 11.92 11.12
C ALA A 67 18.09 10.49 10.57
N LEU A 68 16.86 9.96 10.61
CA LEU A 68 16.55 8.65 10.05
C LEU A 68 16.76 8.64 8.53
N PHE A 69 16.44 9.74 7.83
CA PHE A 69 16.49 9.79 6.38
C PHE A 69 17.91 9.70 5.82
N SER A 70 18.90 10.19 6.58
CA SER A 70 20.32 10.09 6.24
C SER A 70 20.97 8.79 6.73
N ALA A 71 20.48 8.21 7.83
CA ALA A 71 21.02 6.97 8.40
C ALA A 71 20.49 5.70 7.71
N ALA A 72 19.28 5.74 7.14
CA ALA A 72 18.69 4.56 6.52
C ALA A 72 19.39 4.19 5.20
N PRO A 73 19.74 2.90 4.99
CA PRO A 73 20.23 2.43 3.71
C PRO A 73 19.30 2.80 2.55
N TRP A 74 19.88 3.19 1.39
CA TRP A 74 19.11 3.74 0.27
C TRP A 74 18.00 2.79 -0.25
N TRP A 75 18.21 1.48 -0.15
CA TRP A 75 17.25 0.47 -0.64
C TRP A 75 15.94 0.43 0.17
N LEU A 76 15.90 0.95 1.40
CA LEU A 76 14.62 1.01 2.13
C LEU A 76 13.60 1.93 1.45
N TRP A 77 14.08 2.93 0.72
CA TRP A 77 13.22 3.89 0.02
C TRP A 77 12.63 3.31 -1.28
N THR A 78 13.12 2.15 -1.75
CA THR A 78 12.62 1.55 -2.99
C THR A 78 11.34 0.75 -2.81
N GLY A 79 10.88 0.51 -1.58
CA GLY A 79 9.65 -0.27 -1.32
C GLY A 79 8.42 0.30 -2.04
N GLY A 80 8.29 1.62 -2.09
CA GLY A 80 7.23 2.28 -2.85
C GLY A 80 7.30 2.00 -4.36
N LEU A 81 8.51 1.96 -4.93
CA LEU A 81 8.73 1.62 -6.34
C LEU A 81 8.34 0.16 -6.64
N MET A 82 8.66 -0.77 -5.73
CA MET A 82 8.27 -2.17 -5.87
C MET A 82 6.74 -2.32 -5.87
N GLY A 83 6.05 -1.59 -5.00
CA GLY A 83 4.58 -1.56 -4.96
C GLY A 83 3.96 -0.94 -6.22
N ALA A 84 4.50 0.19 -6.70
CA ALA A 84 4.04 0.82 -7.93
C ALA A 84 4.24 -0.09 -9.16
N PHE A 85 5.38 -0.77 -9.26
CA PHE A 85 5.65 -1.75 -10.29
C PHE A 85 4.68 -2.94 -10.22
N PHE A 86 4.46 -3.51 -9.03
CA PHE A 86 3.51 -4.60 -8.83
C PHE A 86 2.11 -4.22 -9.29
N VAL A 87 1.61 -3.06 -8.85
CA VAL A 87 0.29 -2.57 -9.26
C VAL A 87 0.26 -2.45 -10.77
N ALA A 88 1.17 -1.70 -11.39
CA ALA A 88 1.23 -1.48 -12.84
C ALA A 88 1.31 -2.78 -13.66
N ALA A 89 1.96 -3.82 -13.15
CA ALA A 89 2.04 -5.13 -13.81
C ALA A 89 0.79 -6.00 -13.59
N SER A 90 0.01 -5.74 -12.54
CA SER A 90 -1.17 -6.52 -12.15
C SER A 90 -2.50 -5.96 -12.68
N VAL A 91 -2.50 -4.75 -13.27
CA VAL A 91 -3.71 -4.04 -13.74
C VAL A 91 -4.18 -4.41 -15.13
#